data_AF-A0A3D4IF84-F1
#
_entry.id   AF-A0A3D4IF84-F1
#
_cell.length_a   1.000
_cell.length_b   1.000
_cell.length_c   1.000
_cell.angle_alpha   90.00
_cell.angle_beta   90.00
_cell.angle_gamma   90.00
#
_symmetry.space_group_name_H-M   'P 1'
#
loop_
_entity.id
_entity.type
_entity.pdbx_description
1 polymer ?
#
loop_
_entity_poly.entity_id
_entity_poly.type
_entity_poly.pdbx_seq_one_letter_code
_entity_poly.pdbx_strand_id
1 'polypeptide(L)' 'MGYDLEPLVTIAEKDLFLKQAAEQNWKIMYDHDPLSEISDIVWTERGPIGIHPRPLYDL' A
#
# COMPACT_ATOMS: atom_id res chain seq x y z
N MET A 1 3.49 12.66 -3.34
CA MET A 1 4.92 12.33 -3.53
C MET A 1 5.72 13.56 -3.93
N GLY A 2 5.59 14.65 -3.16
CA GLY A 2 6.46 15.83 -3.27
C GLY A 2 7.33 16.02 -2.02
N TYR A 3 7.25 15.08 -1.09
CA TYR A 3 7.95 15.07 0.20
C TYR A 3 9.13 14.09 0.20
N ASP A 4 9.21 13.21 -0.79
CA ASP A 4 10.25 12.18 -0.89
C ASP A 4 11.58 12.84 -1.24
N LEU A 5 12.61 12.61 -0.42
CA LEU A 5 13.96 13.15 -0.65
C LEU A 5 14.63 12.51 -1.87
N GLU A 6 14.37 11.21 -2.08
CA GLU A 6 14.93 10.41 -3.18
C GLU A 6 13.82 9.64 -3.91
N PRO A 7 13.02 10.31 -4.77
CA PRO A 7 11.80 9.73 -5.34
C PRO A 7 12.01 8.41 -6.09
N LEU A 8 13.12 8.27 -6.82
CA LEU A 8 13.42 7.04 -7.58
C LEU A 8 13.70 5.86 -6.66
N VAL A 9 14.37 6.10 -5.52
CA VAL A 9 14.64 5.07 -4.51
C VAL A 9 13.32 4.66 -3.85
N THR A 10 12.52 5.63 -3.42
CA THR A 10 11.21 5.38 -2.80
C THR A 10 10.27 4.59 -3.72
N ILE A 11 10.29 4.86 -5.03
CA ILE A 11 9.50 4.08 -6.00
C ILE A 11 9.95 2.62 -6.03
N ALA A 12 11.25 2.36 -6.07
CA ALA A 12 11.79 0.99 -6.10
C ALA A 12 11.49 0.22 -4.79
N GLU A 13 11.64 0.88 -3.65
CA GLU A 13 11.31 0.30 -2.34
C GLU A 13 9.81 -0.02 -2.22
N LYS A 14 8.96 0.90 -2.68
CA LYS A 14 7.50 0.71 -2.66
C LYS A 14 7.07 -0.47 -3.54
N ASP A 15 7.69 -0.64 -4.71
CA ASP A 15 7.40 -1.77 -5.60
C ASP A 15 7.70 -3.11 -4.91
N LEU A 16 8.91 -3.25 -4.35
CA LEU A 16 9.32 -4.45 -3.61
C LEU A 16 8.41 -4.72 -2.41
N PHE A 17 8.13 -3.69 -1.62
CA PHE A 17 7.28 -3.78 -0.44
C PHE A 17 5.85 -4.21 -0.77
N LEU A 18 5.21 -3.57 -1.76
CA LEU A 18 3.83 -3.87 -2.13
C LEU A 18 3.69 -5.25 -2.78
N LYS A 19 4.73 -5.71 -3.49
CA LYS A 19 4.75 -7.07 -4.03
C LYS A 19 4.81 -8.10 -2.92
N GLN A 20 5.70 -7.92 -1.94
CA GLN A 20 5.76 -8.78 -0.77
C GLN A 20 4.45 -8.77 0.04
N ALA A 21 3.85 -7.59 0.21
CA ALA A 21 2.58 -7.44 0.90
C ALA A 21 1.45 -8.24 0.21
N ALA A 22 1.39 -8.20 -1.12
CA ALA A 22 0.42 -8.98 -1.90
C ALA A 22 0.67 -10.49 -1.77
N GLU A 23 1.92 -10.94 -1.88
CA GLU A 23 2.29 -12.36 -1.79
C GLU A 23 2.01 -12.95 -0.40
N GLN A 24 2.17 -12.15 0.66
CA GLN A 24 2.03 -12.58 2.04
C GLN A 24 0.69 -12.20 2.69
N ASN A 25 -0.25 -11.64 1.91
CA ASN A 25 -1.56 -11.18 2.40
C ASN A 25 -1.46 -10.20 3.58
N TRP A 26 -0.52 -9.26 3.51
CA TRP A 26 -0.40 -8.20 4.50
C TRP A 26 -1.56 -7.21 4.38
N LYS A 27 -1.92 -6.63 5.53
CA LYS A 27 -2.83 -5.48 5.59
C LYS A 27 -1.99 -4.21 5.68
N ILE A 28 -2.24 -3.26 4.78
CA ILE A 28 -1.50 -2.01 4.70
C ILE A 28 -2.29 -0.93 5.43
N MET A 29 -1.66 -0.33 6.44
CA MET A 29 -2.19 0.82 7.19
C MET A 29 -1.75 2.13 6.52
N TYR A 30 -2.63 3.12 6.47
CA TYR A 30 -2.40 4.45 5.93
C TYR A 30 -2.62 5.51 7.01
N ASP A 31 -1.54 6.14 7.50
CA ASP A 31 -1.63 7.16 8.56
C ASP A 31 -2.32 8.46 8.12
N HIS A 32 -2.50 8.68 6.82
CA HIS A 32 -2.98 9.96 6.27
C HIS A 32 -4.33 9.87 5.55
N ASP A 33 -4.90 8.67 5.41
CA ASP A 33 -6.24 8.51 4.82
C ASP A 33 -7.29 8.54 5.95
N PRO A 34 -8.16 9.56 6.03
CA PRO A 34 -9.10 9.71 7.14
C PRO A 34 -10.32 8.79 7.03
N LEU A 35 -10.52 8.08 5.91
CA LEU A 35 -11.69 7.23 5.68
C LEU A 35 -11.31 5.75 5.60
N SER A 36 -10.15 5.47 5.01
CA SER A 36 -9.68 4.12 4.70
C SER A 36 -8.33 3.93 5.34
N GLU A 37 -8.33 3.65 6.64
CA GLU A 37 -7.10 3.46 7.41
C GLU A 37 -6.36 2.18 6.99
N ILE A 38 -7.06 1.15 6.52
CA ILE A 38 -6.45 -0.13 6.14
C ILE A 38 -6.99 -0.66 4.81
N SER A 39 -6.14 -1.35 4.05
CA SER A 39 -6.56 -2.14 2.87
C SER A 39 -5.68 -3.38 2.68
N ASP A 40 -6.14 -4.30 1.84
CA ASP A 40 -5.36 -5.45 1.37
C ASP A 40 -4.78 -5.12 -0.03
N ILE A 41 -3.64 -5.69 -0.43
CA ILE A 41 -3.01 -5.41 -1.74
C ILE A 41 -3.14 -6.61 -2.68
N VAL A 42 -3.52 -6.34 -3.94
CA VAL A 42 -3.46 -7.31 -5.03
C VAL A 42 -2.50 -6.82 -6.11
N TRP A 43 -1.60 -7.70 -6.55
CA TRP A 43 -0.73 -7.42 -7.68
C TRP A 43 -1.42 -7.75 -9.00
N THR A 44 -1.49 -6.79 -9.91
CA THR A 44 -2.09 -6.96 -11.24
C THR A 44 -1.06 -6.73 -12.33
N GLU A 45 -1.43 -7.00 -13.59
CA GLU A 45 -0.60 -6.68 -14.76
C GLU A 45 -0.28 -5.17 -14.88
N ARG A 46 -1.10 -4.30 -14.28
CA ARG A 46 -0.92 -2.84 -14.28
C ARG A 46 -0.25 -2.32 -13.00
N GLY A 47 0.20 -3.21 -12.11
CA GLY A 47 0.79 -2.88 -10.82
C GLY A 47 -0.12 -3.19 -9.63
N PRO A 48 0.27 -2.77 -8.41
CA PRO A 48 -0.46 -3.03 -7.18
C PRO A 48 -1.74 -2.20 -7.09
N ILE A 49 -2.82 -2.81 -6.60
CA ILE A 49 -4.10 -2.16 -6.32
C ILE A 49 -4.50 -2.47 -4.87
N GLY A 50 -4.91 -1.43 -4.13
CA GLY A 50 -5.53 -1.59 -2.81
C GLY A 50 -7.00 -2.01 -2.95
N ILE A 51 -7.39 -3.07 -2.25
CA ILE A 51 -8.75 -3.60 -2.22
C ILE A 51 -9.28 -3.66 -0.79
N HIS A 52 -10.61 -3.69 -0.66
CA HIS A 52 -11.31 -3.69 0.62
C HIS A 52 -10.88 -2.55 1.57
N PRO A 53 -10.83 -1.29 1.11
CA PRO A 53 -10.49 -0.16 1.97
C PRO A 53 -11.52 -0.02 3.10
N ARG A 54 -11.03 0.09 4.34
CA ARG A 54 -11.87 0.15 5.54
C ARG A 54 -11.15 0.84 6.70
N PRO A 55 -11.89 1.31 7.72
CA PRO A 55 -11.31 1.75 8.99
C PRO A 55 -10.58 0.63 9.73
N LEU A 56 -9.66 0.98 10.63
CA LEU A 56 -8.84 0.02 11.37
C LEU A 56 -9.68 -0.86 12.32
N TYR A 57 -10.77 -0.32 12.85
CA TYR A 57 -11.63 -1.05 13.80
C TYR A 57 -12.47 -2.17 13.16
N ASP A 58 -12.49 -2.28 11.83
CA ASP A 58 -13.17 -3.35 11.06
C ASP A 58 -12.25 -4.56 10.77
N LEU A 59 -11.17 -4.72 11.55
CA LEU A 59 -10.18 -5.81 11.43
C LEU A 59 -10.67 -7.17 11.95
#